data_AF-A0AA90ZMK6-F1
#
_entry.id   AF-A0AA90ZMK6-F1
#
_cell.length_a   1.000
_cell.length_b   1.000
_cell.length_c   1.000
_cell.angle_alpha   90.00
_cell.angle_beta   90.00
_cell.angle_gamma   90.00
#
_symmetry.space_group_name_H-M   'P 1'
#
loop_
_entity.id
_entity.type
_entity.pdbx_description
1 polymer ?
#
loop_
_entity_poly.entity_id
_entity_poly.type
_entity_poly.pdbx_seq_one_letter_code
_entity_poly.pdbx_strand_id
1 'polypeptide(L)'
;MTEMNDRRLPVGIQSFTEIRRAGYLYVDKTDMIWKLANRGKKYNYLSRPRRFGKSILVDTLQAYFEGKKELFEGLKVMELEKDWTCYPVIRLDMSCGGATPEELNSYLDDAFYKYEQKYEVAVRPEASLAVRFQNIIETMFQKTGKQAVILIDEYDSPLQHSWKTPQHDACTAIYKSVFAVLKKEDEHERFVFITGITKFTQISLFSVLNNLSNISFDAPYATICGISKQEIADNFMPEIEAMGEENGWTPEETLKQLTAYYDGYHFCRKNMVDIFNPFSLINALDDRELRNYWASSGATSLLPKFVDDMEMKMEYFDHCFIERDTLETSDVVNGGAELFLYQSGYLTIKGYDDGVYILGFPNFEVRKALYRVRALKKVPNFKLHSLFLNF
;
A
#
# COMPACT_ATOMS: atom_id res chain seq x y z
N MET A 1 -28.88 8.25 27.65
CA MET A 1 -29.40 7.38 26.59
C MET A 1 -28.31 7.33 25.55
N THR A 2 -27.48 6.31 25.60
CA THR A 2 -26.43 6.07 24.61
C THR A 2 -27.15 5.81 23.29
N GLU A 3 -27.01 6.70 22.32
CA GLU A 3 -27.41 6.38 20.95
C GLU A 3 -26.67 5.09 20.59
N MET A 4 -27.40 4.03 20.20
CA MET A 4 -26.78 2.84 19.65
C MET A 4 -26.00 3.28 18.42
N ASN A 5 -24.67 3.30 18.54
CA ASN A 5 -23.79 3.59 17.43
C ASN A 5 -23.83 2.40 16.45
N ASP A 6 -24.78 2.42 15.52
CA ASP A 6 -25.00 1.39 14.49
C ASP A 6 -24.07 1.60 13.26
N ARG A 7 -23.00 2.40 13.43
CA ARG A 7 -22.02 2.67 12.37
C ARG A 7 -21.13 1.46 12.17
N ARG A 8 -21.00 1.02 10.92
CA ARG A 8 -20.20 -0.15 10.56
C ARG A 8 -18.77 0.27 10.25
N LEU A 9 -17.82 -0.27 11.00
CA LEU A 9 -16.39 -0.08 10.73
C LEU A 9 -15.90 -1.06 9.64
N PRO A 10 -15.05 -0.64 8.70
CA PRO A 10 -14.61 -1.49 7.59
C PRO A 10 -13.45 -2.41 8.01
N VAL A 11 -13.67 -3.26 9.02
CA VAL A 11 -12.66 -4.19 9.53
C VAL A 11 -12.32 -5.22 8.45
N GLY A 12 -11.08 -5.21 7.98
CA GLY A 12 -10.58 -6.16 6.98
C GLY A 12 -11.10 -5.94 5.54
N ILE A 13 -11.96 -4.94 5.31
CA ILE A 13 -12.53 -4.66 4.00
C ILE A 13 -11.56 -3.81 3.18
N GLN A 14 -11.22 -4.29 1.98
CA GLN A 14 -10.27 -3.62 1.09
C GLN A 14 -10.91 -3.01 -0.16
N SER A 15 -12.22 -3.22 -0.38
CA SER A 15 -12.94 -2.64 -1.50
C SER A 15 -13.61 -1.33 -1.09
N PHE A 16 -13.25 -0.25 -1.78
CA PHE A 16 -13.99 1.02 -1.73
C PHE A 16 -15.44 0.82 -2.15
N THR A 17 -15.68 0.04 -3.21
CA THR A 17 -17.04 -0.23 -3.69
C THR A 17 -17.91 -0.89 -2.60
N GLU A 18 -17.39 -1.88 -1.89
CA GLU A 18 -18.09 -2.53 -0.78
C GLU A 18 -18.34 -1.55 0.38
N ILE A 19 -17.30 -0.80 0.79
CA ILE A 19 -17.39 0.20 1.85
C ILE A 19 -18.55 1.17 1.57
N ARG A 20 -18.62 1.70 0.34
CA ARG A 20 -19.65 2.67 -0.05
C ARG A 20 -21.04 2.05 -0.16
N ARG A 21 -21.18 0.88 -0.80
CA ARG A 21 -22.48 0.24 -1.01
C ARG A 21 -23.11 -0.31 0.26
N ALA A 22 -22.30 -0.84 1.17
CA ALA A 22 -22.77 -1.45 2.40
C ALA A 22 -22.82 -0.47 3.59
N GLY A 23 -22.56 0.83 3.34
CA GLY A 23 -22.69 1.89 4.34
C GLY A 23 -21.64 1.86 5.44
N TYR A 24 -20.45 1.34 5.15
CA TYR A 24 -19.34 1.38 6.09
C TYR A 24 -18.78 2.81 6.21
N LEU A 25 -18.22 3.10 7.38
CA LEU A 25 -17.45 4.32 7.60
C LEU A 25 -16.32 4.42 6.58
N TYR A 26 -16.23 5.55 5.90
CA TYR A 26 -15.13 5.87 4.98
C TYR A 26 -14.52 7.21 5.35
N VAL A 27 -13.21 7.22 5.67
CA VAL A 27 -12.47 8.45 5.90
C VAL A 27 -12.14 9.08 4.54
N ASP A 28 -12.76 10.21 4.25
CA ASP A 28 -12.75 10.79 2.91
C ASP A 28 -11.43 11.52 2.54
N LYS A 29 -10.71 10.90 1.60
CA LYS A 29 -9.46 11.40 0.97
C LYS A 29 -9.64 11.78 -0.50
N THR A 30 -10.87 11.88 -0.99
CA THR A 30 -11.15 11.93 -2.43
C THR A 30 -10.70 13.23 -3.10
N ASP A 31 -10.45 14.30 -2.34
CA ASP A 31 -9.82 15.51 -2.84
C ASP A 31 -8.35 15.28 -3.25
N MET A 32 -7.63 14.44 -2.50
CA MET A 32 -6.24 14.04 -2.81
C MET A 32 -6.22 13.14 -4.05
N ILE A 33 -7.21 12.27 -4.22
CA ILE A 33 -7.39 11.43 -5.40
C ILE A 33 -7.64 12.30 -6.64
N TRP A 34 -8.54 13.27 -6.54
CA TRP A 34 -8.80 14.21 -7.62
C TRP A 34 -7.55 15.02 -8.00
N LYS A 35 -6.81 15.52 -7.00
CA LYS A 35 -5.53 16.22 -7.22
C LYS A 35 -4.52 15.31 -7.93
N LEU A 36 -4.38 14.07 -7.48
CA LEU A 36 -3.45 13.09 -8.06
C LEU A 36 -3.81 12.79 -9.52
N ALA A 37 -5.09 12.61 -9.83
CA ALA A 37 -5.56 12.27 -11.17
C ALA A 37 -5.50 13.43 -12.19
N ASN A 38 -5.72 14.67 -11.73
CA ASN A 38 -5.89 15.83 -12.61
C ASN A 38 -4.75 16.85 -12.58
N ARG A 39 -4.00 16.92 -11.47
CA ARG A 39 -2.88 17.85 -11.29
C ARG A 39 -1.56 17.14 -10.98
N GLY A 40 -1.63 15.84 -10.70
CA GLY A 40 -0.46 15.01 -10.48
C GLY A 40 0.30 14.74 -11.76
N LYS A 41 1.41 14.02 -11.60
CA LYS A 41 2.16 13.50 -12.73
C LYS A 41 1.42 12.30 -13.31
N LYS A 42 1.81 11.91 -14.52
CA LYS A 42 1.23 10.74 -15.18
C LYS A 42 1.64 9.42 -14.53
N TYR A 43 2.94 9.25 -14.24
CA TYR A 43 3.50 8.04 -13.64
C TYR A 43 3.75 8.27 -12.15
N ASN A 44 3.03 7.53 -11.29
CA ASN A 44 3.09 7.71 -9.85
C ASN A 44 3.41 6.40 -9.15
N TYR A 45 4.27 6.48 -8.15
CA TYR A 45 4.61 5.40 -7.25
C TYR A 45 4.31 5.80 -5.80
N LEU A 46 3.58 4.94 -5.09
CA LEU A 46 3.31 5.07 -3.67
C LEU A 46 3.77 3.83 -2.91
N SER A 47 4.74 3.98 -2.02
CA SER A 47 5.10 3.02 -0.99
C SER A 47 4.47 3.42 0.34
N ARG A 48 3.79 2.46 0.94
CA ARG A 48 3.35 2.50 2.34
C ARG A 48 3.48 1.11 2.94
N PRO A 49 3.67 1.00 4.26
CA PRO A 49 3.66 -0.30 4.92
C PRO A 49 2.37 -1.09 4.68
N ARG A 50 2.37 -2.39 4.97
CA ARG A 50 1.16 -3.23 4.89
C ARG A 50 0.05 -2.63 5.75
N ARG A 51 -1.20 -2.81 5.32
CA ARG A 51 -2.41 -2.39 6.06
C ARG A 51 -2.61 -0.87 6.24
N PHE A 52 -1.96 -0.05 5.43
CA PHE A 52 -2.18 1.40 5.37
C PHE A 52 -3.32 1.84 4.41
N GLY A 53 -4.05 0.91 3.80
CA GLY A 53 -5.15 1.23 2.89
C GLY A 53 -4.75 1.45 1.43
N LYS A 54 -3.57 0.96 1.00
CA LYS A 54 -3.11 1.05 -0.40
C LYS A 54 -4.11 0.44 -1.39
N SER A 55 -4.61 -0.77 -1.12
CA SER A 55 -5.57 -1.44 -2.00
C SER A 55 -6.93 -0.73 -2.05
N ILE A 56 -7.38 -0.14 -0.93
CA ILE A 56 -8.57 0.74 -0.91
C ILE A 56 -8.33 1.96 -1.80
N LEU A 57 -7.14 2.58 -1.73
CA LEU A 57 -6.78 3.70 -2.60
C LEU A 57 -6.79 3.29 -4.08
N VAL A 58 -6.24 2.12 -4.43
CA VAL A 58 -6.28 1.58 -5.80
C VAL A 58 -7.73 1.34 -6.25
N ASP A 59 -8.57 0.76 -5.39
CA ASP A 59 -10.00 0.53 -5.69
C ASP A 59 -10.76 1.85 -5.87
N THR A 60 -10.42 2.86 -5.07
CA THR A 60 -11.00 4.21 -5.17
C THR A 60 -10.58 4.90 -6.46
N LEU A 61 -9.30 4.80 -6.85
CA LEU A 61 -8.79 5.31 -8.14
C LEU A 61 -9.49 4.61 -9.31
N GLN A 62 -9.64 3.28 -9.25
CA GLN A 62 -10.38 2.53 -10.27
C GLN A 62 -11.81 3.05 -10.39
N ALA A 63 -12.56 3.13 -9.28
CA ALA A 63 -13.93 3.62 -9.29
C ALA A 63 -14.05 5.06 -9.83
N TYR A 64 -13.10 5.92 -9.49
CA TYR A 64 -13.04 7.31 -9.96
C TYR A 64 -12.84 7.37 -11.48
N PHE A 65 -11.84 6.67 -12.01
CA PHE A 65 -11.55 6.68 -13.45
C PHE A 65 -12.58 5.91 -14.30
N GLU A 66 -13.24 4.89 -13.75
CA GLU A 66 -14.37 4.22 -14.40
C GLU A 66 -15.64 5.09 -14.41
N GLY A 67 -15.65 6.25 -13.73
CA GLY A 67 -16.78 7.17 -13.71
C GLY A 67 -17.95 6.72 -12.83
N LYS A 68 -17.70 5.88 -11.81
CA LYS A 68 -18.72 5.37 -10.88
C LYS A 68 -19.17 6.43 -9.88
N LYS A 69 -19.74 7.52 -10.38
CA LYS A 69 -20.13 8.73 -9.64
C LYS A 69 -20.96 8.44 -8.40
N GLU A 70 -21.86 7.45 -8.47
CA GLU A 70 -22.74 7.05 -7.39
C GLU A 70 -21.98 6.62 -6.12
N LEU A 71 -20.76 6.07 -6.25
CA LEU A 71 -19.96 5.66 -5.10
C LEU A 71 -19.36 6.85 -4.34
N PHE A 72 -19.30 8.02 -4.98
CA PHE A 72 -18.67 9.23 -4.44
C PHE A 72 -19.66 10.24 -3.85
N GLU A 73 -20.96 9.94 -3.86
CA GLU A 73 -21.98 10.81 -3.26
C GLU A 73 -21.63 11.13 -1.79
N GLY A 74 -21.71 12.42 -1.45
CA GLY A 74 -21.35 12.93 -0.12
C GLY A 74 -19.85 13.05 0.16
N LEU A 75 -18.97 12.73 -0.79
CA LEU A 75 -17.52 12.89 -0.65
C LEU A 75 -17.02 14.19 -1.30
N LYS A 76 -15.89 14.72 -0.81
CA LYS A 76 -15.24 15.97 -1.24
C LYS A 76 -15.04 16.06 -2.75
N VAL A 77 -14.75 14.94 -3.44
CA VAL A 77 -14.57 14.95 -4.89
C VAL A 77 -15.81 15.39 -5.66
N MET A 78 -17.02 15.27 -5.10
CA MET A 78 -18.24 15.77 -5.76
C MET A 78 -18.23 17.29 -5.96
N GLU A 79 -17.51 18.01 -5.11
CA GLU A 79 -17.33 19.45 -5.24
C GLU A 79 -16.28 19.80 -6.32
N LEU A 80 -15.36 18.90 -6.61
CA LEU A 80 -14.22 19.10 -7.51
C LEU A 80 -14.44 18.56 -8.93
N GLU A 81 -14.94 17.33 -9.05
CA GLU A 81 -15.15 16.61 -10.30
C GLU A 81 -16.51 16.94 -10.92
N LYS A 82 -16.49 17.44 -12.16
CA LYS A 82 -17.70 17.87 -12.89
C LYS A 82 -18.01 17.00 -14.09
N ASP A 83 -16.98 16.51 -14.78
CA ASP A 83 -17.14 15.84 -16.06
C ASP A 83 -17.42 14.35 -15.89
N TRP A 84 -16.85 13.72 -14.85
CA TRP A 84 -16.98 12.28 -14.58
C TRP A 84 -16.67 11.43 -15.83
N THR A 85 -15.65 11.85 -16.59
CA THR A 85 -15.25 11.18 -17.83
C THR A 85 -14.80 9.75 -17.52
N CYS A 86 -15.44 8.77 -18.15
CA CYS A 86 -15.04 7.36 -18.04
C CYS A 86 -13.77 7.11 -18.86
N TYR A 87 -12.80 6.43 -18.25
CA TYR A 87 -11.58 5.95 -18.88
C TYR A 87 -11.50 4.42 -18.82
N PRO A 88 -10.91 3.76 -19.84
CA PRO A 88 -10.58 2.35 -19.77
C PRO A 88 -9.52 2.11 -18.69
N VAL A 89 -9.82 1.24 -17.71
CA VAL A 89 -8.89 0.90 -16.62
C VAL A 89 -8.36 -0.52 -16.79
N ILE A 90 -7.04 -0.67 -16.61
CA ILE A 90 -6.33 -1.93 -16.40
C ILE A 90 -5.86 -1.94 -14.95
N ARG A 91 -6.33 -2.91 -14.17
CA ARG A 91 -5.86 -3.22 -12.83
C ARG A 91 -5.13 -4.57 -12.81
N LEU A 92 -3.93 -4.58 -12.23
CA LEU A 92 -3.14 -5.77 -11.95
C LEU A 92 -2.88 -5.84 -10.44
N ASP A 93 -3.35 -6.89 -9.79
CA ASP A 93 -3.04 -7.21 -8.40
C ASP A 93 -1.91 -8.26 -8.35
N MET A 94 -0.69 -7.81 -8.13
CA MET A 94 0.49 -8.69 -8.21
C MET A 94 0.62 -9.61 -6.99
N SER A 95 -0.26 -9.50 -5.97
CA SER A 95 -0.30 -10.45 -4.85
C SER A 95 -0.58 -11.88 -5.31
N CYS A 96 -1.28 -12.04 -6.44
CA CYS A 96 -1.59 -13.33 -7.07
C CYS A 96 -0.46 -13.88 -7.96
N GLY A 97 0.64 -13.15 -8.13
CA GLY A 97 1.72 -13.51 -9.07
C GLY A 97 2.69 -14.60 -8.59
N GLY A 98 2.48 -15.16 -7.40
CA GLY A 98 3.29 -16.28 -6.86
C GLY A 98 4.75 -15.92 -6.57
N ALA A 99 5.62 -16.93 -6.57
CA ALA A 99 7.05 -16.84 -6.30
C ALA A 99 7.92 -17.41 -7.43
N THR A 100 7.33 -18.09 -8.41
CA THR A 100 8.05 -18.70 -9.56
C THR A 100 7.68 -18.02 -10.88
N PRO A 101 8.53 -18.12 -11.93
CA PRO A 101 8.20 -17.57 -13.24
C PRO A 101 6.97 -18.22 -13.86
N GLU A 102 6.68 -19.49 -13.58
CA GLU A 102 5.48 -20.18 -14.08
C GLU A 102 4.20 -19.61 -13.47
N GLU A 103 4.18 -19.40 -12.14
CA GLU A 103 3.05 -18.80 -11.44
C GLU A 103 2.80 -17.37 -11.92
N LEU A 104 3.87 -16.58 -12.06
CA LEU A 104 3.79 -15.21 -12.54
C LEU A 104 3.29 -15.12 -13.98
N ASN A 105 3.80 -15.97 -14.88
CA ASN A 105 3.32 -16.02 -16.25
C ASN A 105 1.85 -16.45 -16.30
N SER A 106 1.45 -17.46 -15.52
CA SER A 106 0.07 -17.94 -15.45
C SER A 106 -0.90 -16.85 -15.00
N TYR A 107 -0.54 -16.10 -13.95
CA TYR A 107 -1.34 -14.97 -13.48
C TYR A 107 -1.49 -13.87 -14.54
N LEU A 108 -0.39 -13.44 -15.15
CA LEU A 108 -0.42 -12.40 -16.19
C LEU A 108 -1.15 -12.85 -17.45
N ASP A 109 -1.02 -14.13 -17.82
CA ASP A 109 -1.75 -14.74 -18.93
C ASP A 109 -3.26 -14.66 -18.74
N ASP A 110 -3.77 -15.09 -17.57
CA ASP A 110 -5.19 -15.02 -17.22
C ASP A 110 -5.68 -13.56 -17.11
N ALA A 111 -4.90 -12.68 -16.47
CA ALA A 111 -5.24 -11.27 -16.35
C ALA A 111 -5.36 -10.61 -17.74
N PHE A 112 -4.41 -10.85 -18.63
CA PHE A 112 -4.45 -10.31 -20.00
C PHE A 112 -5.55 -10.92 -20.83
N TYR A 113 -5.80 -12.23 -20.71
CA TYR A 113 -6.90 -12.89 -21.38
C TYR A 113 -8.26 -12.24 -21.05
N LYS A 114 -8.49 -11.86 -19.80
CA LYS A 114 -9.72 -11.14 -19.38
C LYS A 114 -9.87 -9.79 -20.08
N TYR A 115 -8.80 -9.01 -20.24
CA TYR A 115 -8.85 -7.74 -20.96
C TYR A 115 -8.99 -7.95 -22.47
N GLU A 116 -8.32 -8.95 -23.03
CA GLU A 116 -8.45 -9.33 -24.43
C GLU A 116 -9.90 -9.69 -24.77
N GLN A 117 -10.57 -10.47 -23.92
CA GLN A 117 -12.00 -10.76 -24.08
C GLN A 117 -12.86 -9.50 -23.94
N LYS A 118 -12.64 -8.70 -22.88
CA LYS A 118 -13.43 -7.49 -22.60
C LYS A 118 -13.39 -6.46 -23.74
N TYR A 119 -12.24 -6.29 -24.38
CA TYR A 119 -12.04 -5.32 -25.46
C TYR A 119 -11.97 -5.97 -26.85
N GLU A 120 -12.26 -7.27 -26.96
CA GLU A 120 -12.19 -8.06 -28.20
C GLU A 120 -10.87 -7.85 -28.96
N VAL A 121 -9.76 -7.91 -28.22
CA VAL A 121 -8.40 -7.83 -28.78
C VAL A 121 -8.17 -9.08 -29.63
N ALA A 122 -7.56 -8.90 -30.81
CA ALA A 122 -7.25 -10.01 -31.69
C ALA A 122 -6.30 -11.01 -30.99
N VAL A 123 -6.79 -12.23 -30.78
CA VAL A 123 -6.02 -13.30 -30.11
C VAL A 123 -4.83 -13.69 -30.99
N ARG A 124 -3.64 -13.68 -30.40
CA ARG A 124 -2.41 -14.15 -31.03
C ARG A 124 -1.75 -15.19 -30.11
N PRO A 125 -1.98 -16.50 -30.34
CA PRO A 125 -1.58 -17.56 -29.41
C PRO A 125 -0.08 -17.57 -29.06
N GLU A 126 0.78 -17.20 -30.00
CA GLU A 126 2.24 -17.20 -29.84
C GLU A 126 2.81 -15.84 -29.38
N ALA A 127 1.96 -14.86 -29.07
CA ALA A 127 2.42 -13.54 -28.66
C ALA A 127 2.94 -13.57 -27.22
N SER A 128 4.09 -12.91 -26.99
CA SER A 128 4.61 -12.73 -25.64
C SER A 128 3.67 -11.85 -24.79
N LEU A 129 3.76 -11.98 -23.47
CA LEU A 129 3.01 -11.15 -22.52
C LEU A 129 3.17 -9.65 -22.80
N ALA A 130 4.38 -9.21 -23.18
CA ALA A 130 4.63 -7.81 -23.53
C ALA A 130 3.84 -7.37 -24.79
N VAL A 131 3.81 -8.19 -25.84
CA VAL A 131 3.06 -7.89 -27.06
C VAL A 131 1.56 -7.90 -26.78
N ARG A 132 1.07 -8.83 -25.97
CA ARG A 132 -0.33 -8.90 -25.56
C ARG A 132 -0.73 -7.65 -24.76
N PHE A 133 0.08 -7.25 -23.79
CA PHE A 133 -0.18 -6.06 -23.00
C PHE A 133 -0.21 -4.79 -23.85
N GLN A 134 0.72 -4.65 -24.80
CA GLN A 134 0.70 -3.57 -25.78
C GLN A 134 -0.60 -3.56 -26.61
N ASN A 135 -0.97 -4.70 -27.19
CA ASN A 135 -2.17 -4.81 -28.02
C ASN A 135 -3.44 -4.46 -27.23
N ILE A 136 -3.50 -4.83 -25.94
CA ILE A 136 -4.61 -4.45 -25.05
C ILE A 136 -4.71 -2.93 -24.95
N ILE A 137 -3.61 -2.23 -24.63
CA ILE A 137 -3.60 -0.77 -24.46
C ILE A 137 -3.98 -0.07 -25.77
N GLU A 138 -3.37 -0.46 -26.89
CA GLU A 138 -3.66 0.11 -28.21
C GLU A 138 -5.12 -0.11 -28.61
N THR A 139 -5.65 -1.32 -28.42
CA THR A 139 -7.04 -1.65 -28.78
C THR A 139 -8.04 -0.93 -27.90
N MET A 140 -7.76 -0.80 -26.59
CA MET A 140 -8.58 0.00 -25.67
C MET A 140 -8.69 1.45 -26.16
N PHE A 141 -7.57 2.04 -26.59
CA PHE A 141 -7.56 3.40 -27.14
C PHE A 141 -8.35 3.48 -28.46
N GLN A 142 -8.12 2.56 -29.40
CA GLN A 142 -8.83 2.53 -30.69
C GLN A 142 -10.34 2.40 -30.53
N LYS A 143 -10.81 1.58 -29.58
CA LYS A 143 -12.24 1.36 -29.36
C LYS A 143 -12.93 2.47 -28.57
N THR A 144 -12.27 3.03 -27.57
CA THR A 144 -12.89 4.00 -26.65
C THR A 144 -12.59 5.44 -27.02
N GLY A 145 -11.54 5.70 -27.82
CA GLY A 145 -10.98 7.03 -28.04
C GLY A 145 -10.36 7.65 -26.78
N LYS A 146 -10.18 6.87 -25.71
CA LYS A 146 -9.67 7.31 -24.41
C LYS A 146 -8.40 6.57 -24.06
N GLN A 147 -7.43 7.32 -23.54
CA GLN A 147 -6.18 6.77 -23.04
C GLN A 147 -6.43 5.89 -21.80
N ALA A 148 -5.68 4.81 -21.67
CA ALA A 148 -5.81 3.83 -20.60
C ALA A 148 -5.28 4.33 -19.26
N VAL A 149 -5.94 3.92 -18.19
CA VAL A 149 -5.49 4.09 -16.81
C VAL A 149 -4.95 2.75 -16.33
N ILE A 150 -3.71 2.74 -15.82
CA ILE A 150 -3.03 1.50 -15.42
C ILE A 150 -2.75 1.56 -13.91
N LEU A 151 -3.32 0.62 -13.17
CA LEU A 151 -3.22 0.52 -11.73
C LEU A 151 -2.55 -0.82 -11.35
N ILE A 152 -1.42 -0.76 -10.67
CA ILE A 152 -0.64 -1.94 -10.27
C ILE A 152 -0.55 -1.96 -8.75
N ASP A 153 -1.26 -2.90 -8.12
CA ASP A 153 -1.24 -3.13 -6.68
C ASP A 153 -0.25 -4.24 -6.32
N GLU A 154 0.29 -4.15 -5.10
CA GLU A 154 1.31 -5.03 -4.53
C GLU A 154 2.45 -5.40 -5.52
N TYR A 155 2.91 -4.43 -6.32
CA TYR A 155 3.79 -4.69 -7.46
C TYR A 155 5.06 -5.49 -7.10
N ASP A 156 5.54 -5.34 -5.87
CA ASP A 156 6.74 -5.97 -5.34
C ASP A 156 6.54 -7.40 -4.81
N SER A 157 5.30 -7.89 -4.68
CA SER A 157 4.99 -9.17 -4.02
C SER A 157 5.71 -10.39 -4.64
N PRO A 158 5.65 -10.65 -5.97
CA PRO A 158 6.38 -11.77 -6.58
C PRO A 158 7.90 -11.69 -6.43
N LEU A 159 8.43 -10.47 -6.37
CA LEU A 159 9.86 -10.20 -6.25
C LEU A 159 10.35 -10.38 -4.81
N GLN A 160 9.52 -10.01 -3.83
CA GLN A 160 9.74 -10.33 -2.43
C GLN A 160 9.78 -11.85 -2.19
N HIS A 161 8.81 -12.58 -2.75
CA HIS A 161 8.71 -14.03 -2.55
C HIS A 161 9.89 -14.77 -3.19
N SER A 162 10.23 -14.41 -4.43
CA SER A 162 11.36 -14.99 -5.17
C SER A 162 12.73 -14.50 -4.68
N TRP A 163 12.83 -13.46 -3.85
CA TRP A 163 14.12 -12.93 -3.38
C TRP A 163 14.98 -14.01 -2.68
N LYS A 164 16.28 -14.04 -3.01
CA LYS A 164 17.24 -15.08 -2.57
C LYS A 164 16.82 -16.52 -2.92
N THR A 165 16.12 -16.70 -4.04
CA THR A 165 15.81 -18.01 -4.63
C THR A 165 16.34 -18.09 -6.06
N PRO A 166 16.58 -19.30 -6.62
CA PRO A 166 16.99 -19.47 -8.01
C PRO A 166 16.00 -18.87 -9.04
N GLN A 167 14.74 -18.67 -8.64
CA GLN A 167 13.67 -18.15 -9.50
C GLN A 167 13.72 -16.63 -9.69
N HIS A 168 14.47 -15.90 -8.84
CA HIS A 168 14.41 -14.43 -8.78
C HIS A 168 14.72 -13.74 -10.12
N ASP A 169 15.78 -14.18 -10.80
CA ASP A 169 16.22 -13.57 -12.06
C ASP A 169 15.19 -13.81 -13.18
N ALA A 170 14.55 -14.98 -13.18
CA ALA A 170 13.50 -15.32 -14.15
C ALA A 170 12.23 -14.50 -13.91
N CYS A 171 11.78 -14.36 -12.65
CA CYS A 171 10.67 -13.48 -12.29
C CYS A 171 10.96 -12.02 -12.67
N THR A 172 12.18 -11.56 -12.40
CA THR A 172 12.67 -10.22 -12.76
C THR A 172 12.65 -9.99 -14.27
N ALA A 173 13.02 -10.98 -15.07
CA ALA A 173 12.99 -10.88 -16.53
C ALA A 173 11.58 -10.71 -17.10
N ILE A 174 10.59 -11.41 -16.53
CA ILE A 174 9.17 -11.26 -16.90
C ILE A 174 8.69 -9.85 -16.61
N TYR A 175 8.97 -9.33 -15.40
CA TYR A 175 8.65 -7.96 -15.01
C TYR A 175 9.24 -6.92 -15.98
N LYS A 176 10.54 -7.04 -16.29
CA LYS A 176 11.23 -6.15 -17.24
C LYS A 176 10.55 -6.14 -18.61
N SER A 177 10.20 -7.33 -19.12
CA SER A 177 9.57 -7.47 -20.42
C SER A 177 8.17 -6.83 -20.46
N VAL A 178 7.32 -7.15 -19.48
CA VAL A 178 5.93 -6.69 -19.46
C VAL A 178 5.84 -5.19 -19.18
N PHE A 179 6.56 -4.69 -18.19
CA PHE A 179 6.45 -3.27 -17.82
C PHE A 179 7.26 -2.32 -18.72
N ALA A 180 8.14 -2.84 -19.59
CA ALA A 180 8.73 -2.05 -20.68
C ALA A 180 7.68 -1.45 -21.62
N VAL A 181 6.52 -2.12 -21.76
CA VAL A 181 5.38 -1.64 -22.55
C VAL A 181 4.90 -0.27 -22.06
N LEU A 182 4.92 -0.02 -20.74
CA LEU A 182 4.43 1.23 -20.17
C LEU A 182 5.19 2.46 -20.67
N LYS A 183 6.48 2.29 -20.99
CA LYS A 183 7.29 3.34 -21.60
C LYS A 183 6.94 3.54 -23.08
N LYS A 184 6.64 2.44 -23.78
CA LYS A 184 6.37 2.43 -25.22
C LYS A 184 5.00 3.05 -25.52
N GLU A 185 4.01 2.78 -24.68
CA GLU A 185 2.61 3.19 -24.85
C GLU A 185 2.30 4.53 -24.15
N ASP A 186 3.30 5.39 -23.93
CA ASP A 186 3.13 6.71 -23.30
C ASP A 186 2.00 7.52 -23.99
N GLU A 187 1.87 7.48 -25.31
CA GLU A 187 0.80 8.22 -25.99
C GLU A 187 -0.61 7.69 -25.71
N HIS A 188 -0.75 6.40 -25.36
CA HIS A 188 -2.02 5.73 -25.10
C HIS A 188 -2.39 5.65 -23.62
N GLU A 189 -1.58 6.21 -22.72
CA GLU A 189 -1.77 6.16 -21.28
C GLU A 189 -2.18 7.52 -20.69
N ARG A 190 -3.24 7.51 -19.89
CA ARG A 190 -3.73 8.71 -19.18
C ARG A 190 -3.08 8.88 -17.82
N PHE A 191 -2.89 7.77 -17.11
CA PHE A 191 -2.47 7.74 -15.72
C PHE A 191 -1.93 6.35 -15.37
N VAL A 192 -0.80 6.29 -14.70
CA VAL A 192 -0.19 5.05 -14.21
C VAL A 192 0.08 5.20 -12.72
N PHE A 193 -0.44 4.27 -11.92
CA PHE A 193 -0.23 4.23 -10.48
C PHE A 193 0.25 2.87 -10.04
N ILE A 194 1.39 2.85 -9.37
CA ILE A 194 2.06 1.66 -8.87
C ILE A 194 2.17 1.76 -7.37
N THR A 195 1.75 0.73 -6.64
CA THR A 195 1.87 0.72 -5.19
C THR A 195 2.39 -0.61 -4.66
N GLY A 196 3.06 -0.53 -3.51
CA GLY A 196 3.74 -1.65 -2.89
C GLY A 196 4.34 -1.27 -1.54
N ILE A 197 5.20 -2.13 -1.01
CA ILE A 197 5.87 -1.90 0.28
C ILE A 197 7.31 -1.46 0.01
N THR A 198 8.03 -2.27 -0.73
CA THR A 198 9.46 -2.17 -0.98
C THR A 198 9.75 -1.72 -2.40
N LYS A 199 10.94 -1.16 -2.59
CA LYS A 199 11.45 -0.75 -3.90
C LYS A 199 12.45 -1.77 -4.41
N PHE A 200 12.10 -2.51 -5.47
CA PHE A 200 13.05 -3.32 -6.23
C PHE A 200 13.42 -2.56 -7.51
N THR A 201 14.40 -1.67 -7.42
CA THR A 201 14.85 -0.79 -8.52
C THR A 201 15.86 -1.47 -9.45
N GLN A 202 16.57 -2.53 -9.02
CA GLN A 202 17.48 -3.35 -9.86
C GLN A 202 16.76 -4.02 -11.06
N ILE A 203 15.43 -3.98 -11.04
CA ILE A 203 14.52 -4.54 -12.04
C ILE A 203 14.25 -3.55 -13.18
N SER A 204 14.86 -2.37 -13.16
CA SER A 204 14.69 -1.35 -14.20
C SER A 204 13.24 -0.86 -14.38
N LEU A 205 12.30 -1.06 -13.47
CA LEU A 205 10.96 -0.45 -13.59
C LEU A 205 11.04 1.09 -13.50
N PHE A 206 11.82 1.59 -12.54
CA PHE A 206 12.08 3.03 -12.35
C PHE A 206 13.06 3.62 -13.39
N SER A 207 13.88 2.80 -14.06
CA SER A 207 14.74 3.26 -15.15
C SER A 207 14.16 2.99 -16.55
N VAL A 208 13.17 2.11 -16.67
CA VAL A 208 12.29 1.99 -17.84
C VAL A 208 11.34 3.18 -17.83
N LEU A 209 10.69 3.44 -16.70
CA LEU A 209 9.83 4.59 -16.49
C LEU A 209 10.63 5.80 -15.99
N ASN A 210 11.37 6.43 -16.91
CA ASN A 210 12.21 7.61 -16.64
C ASN A 210 11.48 8.76 -15.89
N ASN A 211 10.14 8.77 -15.88
CA ASN A 211 9.31 9.81 -15.28
C ASN A 211 8.51 9.34 -14.06
N LEU A 212 8.83 8.18 -13.46
CA LEU A 212 8.10 7.65 -12.31
C LEU A 212 8.30 8.52 -11.07
N SER A 213 7.24 9.21 -10.64
CA SER A 213 7.27 10.08 -9.48
C SER A 213 6.96 9.31 -8.21
N ASN A 214 7.90 9.31 -7.27
CA ASN A 214 7.67 8.75 -5.96
C ASN A 214 6.94 9.75 -5.05
N ILE A 215 5.61 9.64 -4.98
CA ILE A 215 4.77 10.53 -4.15
C ILE A 215 4.78 10.15 -2.66
N SER A 216 5.48 9.08 -2.29
CA SER A 216 5.48 8.56 -0.91
C SER A 216 5.98 9.58 0.12
N PHE A 217 6.87 10.48 -0.29
CA PHE A 217 7.52 11.49 0.55
C PHE A 217 7.01 12.91 0.30
N ASP A 218 5.95 13.05 -0.50
CA ASP A 218 5.39 14.34 -0.87
C ASP A 218 4.38 14.81 0.18
N ALA A 219 4.58 16.03 0.71
CA ALA A 219 3.73 16.60 1.74
C ALA A 219 2.23 16.61 1.38
N PRO A 220 1.81 16.96 0.14
CA PRO A 220 0.41 16.92 -0.27
C PRO A 220 -0.24 15.53 -0.25
N TYR A 221 0.56 14.46 -0.21
CA TYR A 221 0.09 13.07 -0.23
C TYR A 221 0.48 12.30 1.04
N ALA A 222 0.99 12.98 2.07
CA ALA A 222 1.44 12.34 3.31
C ALA A 222 0.32 11.51 3.96
N THR A 223 -0.90 12.06 3.99
CA THR A 223 -2.11 11.46 4.57
C THR A 223 -2.94 10.63 3.58
N ILE A 224 -2.50 10.41 2.33
CA ILE A 224 -3.34 9.74 1.31
C ILE A 224 -3.71 8.30 1.72
N CYS A 225 -2.85 7.69 2.52
CA CYS A 225 -3.02 6.41 3.18
C CYS A 225 -2.74 6.59 4.66
N GLY A 226 -3.46 5.86 5.52
CA GLY A 226 -3.42 6.11 6.96
C GLY A 226 -4.51 7.07 7.44
N ILE A 227 -4.65 7.19 8.75
CA ILE A 227 -5.63 8.08 9.39
C ILE A 227 -4.86 9.07 10.27
N SER A 228 -5.07 10.37 10.06
CA SER A 228 -4.46 11.43 10.88
C SER A 228 -5.26 11.69 12.15
N LYS A 229 -4.65 12.34 13.15
CA LYS A 229 -5.33 12.77 14.39
C LYS A 229 -6.61 13.58 14.12
N GLN A 230 -6.56 14.49 13.16
CA GLN A 230 -7.73 15.28 12.78
C GLN A 230 -8.86 14.40 12.24
N GLU A 231 -8.53 13.43 11.38
CA GLU A 231 -9.54 12.53 10.83
C GLU A 231 -10.12 11.58 11.88
N ILE A 232 -9.36 11.25 12.92
CA ILE A 232 -9.88 10.54 14.09
C ILE A 232 -10.97 11.37 14.78
N ALA A 233 -10.65 12.63 15.10
CA ALA A 233 -11.60 13.54 15.74
C ALA A 233 -12.83 13.82 14.86
N ASP A 234 -12.66 13.89 13.53
CA ASP A 234 -13.77 14.20 12.63
C ASP A 234 -14.69 12.99 12.37
N ASN A 235 -14.18 11.76 12.45
CA ASN A 235 -14.90 10.57 11.95
C ASN A 235 -15.20 9.52 13.02
N PHE A 236 -14.45 9.47 14.13
CA PHE A 236 -14.48 8.33 15.06
C PHE A 236 -14.89 8.67 16.50
N MET A 237 -15.39 9.88 16.77
CA MET A 237 -15.77 10.29 18.13
C MET A 237 -16.78 9.34 18.80
N PRO A 238 -17.86 8.87 18.13
CA PRO A 238 -18.78 7.91 18.73
C PRO A 238 -18.11 6.60 19.14
N GLU A 239 -17.14 6.10 18.37
CA GLU A 239 -16.40 4.87 18.67
C GLU A 239 -15.37 5.08 19.78
N ILE A 240 -14.75 6.26 19.84
CA ILE A 240 -13.81 6.66 20.91
C ILE A 240 -14.55 6.78 22.25
N GLU A 241 -15.75 7.37 22.25
CA GLU A 241 -16.60 7.49 23.42
C GLU A 241 -17.04 6.11 23.91
N ALA A 242 -17.52 5.24 23.01
CA ALA A 242 -17.92 3.88 23.36
C ALA A 242 -16.76 3.05 23.96
N MET A 243 -15.57 3.13 23.35
CA MET A 243 -14.38 2.47 23.90
C MET A 243 -13.99 3.07 25.26
N GLY A 244 -14.10 4.39 25.43
CA GLY A 244 -13.83 5.06 26.70
C GLY A 244 -14.77 4.61 27.82
N GLU A 245 -16.08 4.53 27.54
CA GLU A 245 -17.08 4.06 28.51
C GLU A 245 -16.78 2.64 29.01
N GLU A 246 -16.38 1.72 28.12
CA GLU A 246 -16.05 0.34 28.50
C GLU A 246 -14.75 0.21 29.29
N ASN A 247 -13.77 1.07 29.01
CA ASN A 247 -12.45 1.02 29.65
C ASN A 247 -12.32 1.97 30.85
N GLY A 248 -13.36 2.73 31.16
CA GLY A 248 -13.35 3.73 32.24
C GLY A 248 -12.45 4.94 31.94
N TRP A 249 -12.36 5.33 30.68
CA TRP A 249 -11.57 6.45 30.20
C TRP A 249 -12.45 7.57 29.64
N THR A 250 -12.01 8.82 29.83
CA THR A 250 -12.54 9.96 29.08
C THR A 250 -12.18 9.84 27.59
N PRO A 251 -12.91 10.50 26.68
CA PRO A 251 -12.55 10.49 25.25
C PRO A 251 -11.12 10.97 24.96
N GLU A 252 -10.63 11.95 25.74
CA GLU A 252 -9.25 12.43 25.67
C GLU A 252 -8.24 11.36 26.09
N GLU A 253 -8.52 10.63 27.18
CA GLU A 253 -7.70 9.50 27.62
C GLU A 253 -7.71 8.36 26.61
N THR A 254 -8.88 8.00 26.04
CA THR A 254 -8.97 6.98 24.98
C THR A 254 -8.12 7.37 23.78
N LEU A 255 -8.22 8.62 23.30
CA LEU A 255 -7.39 9.11 22.20
C LEU A 255 -5.89 9.06 22.54
N LYS A 256 -5.52 9.40 23.78
CA LYS A 256 -4.13 9.32 24.25
C LYS A 256 -3.62 7.87 24.25
N GLN A 257 -4.43 6.91 24.68
CA GLN A 257 -4.06 5.50 24.67
C GLN A 257 -3.92 4.96 23.23
N LEU A 258 -4.89 5.25 22.36
CA LEU A 258 -4.83 4.90 20.94
C LEU A 258 -3.60 5.51 20.27
N THR A 259 -3.28 6.77 20.59
CA THR A 259 -2.09 7.46 20.10
C THR A 259 -0.81 6.71 20.51
N ALA A 260 -0.67 6.37 21.78
CA ALA A 260 0.50 5.64 22.27
C ALA A 260 0.66 4.25 21.62
N TYR A 261 -0.44 3.58 21.28
CA TYR A 261 -0.44 2.22 20.75
C TYR A 261 -0.31 2.12 19.23
N TYR A 262 -0.94 3.03 18.47
CA TYR A 262 -1.16 2.85 17.02
C TYR A 262 -0.71 4.03 16.14
N ASP A 263 -0.36 5.19 16.71
CA ASP A 263 0.13 6.37 15.99
C ASP A 263 1.64 6.29 15.67
N GLY A 264 2.19 7.37 15.15
CA GLY A 264 3.62 7.67 15.21
C GLY A 264 4.34 7.42 13.90
N TYR A 265 3.61 7.13 12.81
CA TYR A 265 4.17 7.02 11.47
C TYR A 265 4.25 8.38 10.79
N HIS A 266 5.43 8.68 10.24
CA HIS A 266 5.69 9.85 9.41
C HIS A 266 6.22 9.42 8.05
N PHE A 267 5.66 10.02 7.00
CA PHE A 267 6.05 9.72 5.61
C PHE A 267 6.71 10.90 4.89
N CYS A 268 6.64 12.11 5.44
CA CYS A 268 7.22 13.29 4.80
C CYS A 268 7.89 14.20 5.83
N ARG A 269 9.18 14.49 5.59
CA ARG A 269 9.99 15.35 6.46
C ARG A 269 9.52 16.79 6.56
N LYS A 270 8.75 17.27 5.58
CA LYS A 270 8.37 18.69 5.50
C LYS A 270 7.20 19.03 6.41
N ASN A 271 6.25 18.12 6.57
CA ASN A 271 5.05 18.34 7.37
C ASN A 271 4.95 17.42 8.59
N MET A 272 5.65 16.29 8.62
CA MET A 272 5.72 15.36 9.76
C MET A 272 4.33 15.11 10.38
N VAL A 273 3.33 14.89 9.53
CA VAL A 273 1.97 14.60 10.00
C VAL A 273 1.96 13.22 10.66
N ASP A 274 1.47 13.15 11.88
CA ASP A 274 1.22 11.91 12.62
C ASP A 274 0.13 11.08 11.91
N ILE A 275 0.48 9.84 11.58
CA ILE A 275 -0.43 8.90 10.92
C ILE A 275 -0.56 7.63 11.75
N PHE A 276 -1.81 7.23 11.97
CA PHE A 276 -2.18 5.95 12.57
C PHE A 276 -2.21 4.86 11.51
N ASN A 277 -1.86 3.63 11.93
CA ASN A 277 -2.16 2.44 11.16
C ASN A 277 -3.69 2.23 11.12
N PRO A 278 -4.35 2.31 9.95
CA PRO A 278 -5.81 2.19 9.86
C PRO A 278 -6.32 0.86 10.38
N PHE A 279 -5.64 -0.24 10.04
CA PHE A 279 -6.10 -1.56 10.45
C PHE A 279 -6.05 -1.72 11.96
N SER A 280 -4.93 -1.37 12.61
CA SER A 280 -4.83 -1.47 14.07
C SER A 280 -5.82 -0.55 14.77
N LEU A 281 -5.99 0.69 14.30
CA LEU A 281 -6.94 1.64 14.88
C LEU A 281 -8.39 1.16 14.75
N ILE A 282 -8.79 0.75 13.55
CA ILE A 282 -10.18 0.35 13.28
C ILE A 282 -10.52 -0.93 14.06
N ASN A 283 -9.63 -1.93 14.11
CA ASN A 283 -9.86 -3.12 14.94
C ASN A 283 -9.92 -2.77 16.43
N ALA A 284 -9.07 -1.86 16.93
CA ALA A 284 -9.09 -1.47 18.33
C ALA A 284 -10.40 -0.77 18.73
N LEU A 285 -10.96 0.05 17.83
CA LEU A 285 -12.25 0.71 18.05
C LEU A 285 -13.42 -0.26 17.95
N ASP A 286 -13.35 -1.25 17.05
CA ASP A 286 -14.38 -2.30 16.90
C ASP A 286 -14.39 -3.27 18.08
N ASP A 287 -13.22 -3.80 18.46
CA ASP A 287 -13.02 -4.67 19.63
C ASP A 287 -13.18 -3.91 20.96
N ARG A 288 -13.12 -2.57 20.92
CA ARG A 288 -13.06 -1.67 22.09
C ARG A 288 -11.92 -1.99 23.05
N GLU A 289 -10.82 -2.56 22.52
CA GLU A 289 -9.66 -2.99 23.31
C GLU A 289 -8.33 -2.72 22.60
N LEU A 290 -7.33 -2.33 23.40
CA LEU A 290 -5.94 -2.20 22.96
C LEU A 290 -5.27 -3.57 22.86
N ARG A 291 -5.19 -4.10 21.65
CA ARG A 291 -4.49 -5.37 21.35
C ARG A 291 -3.42 -5.18 20.29
N ASN A 292 -2.64 -6.24 20.07
CA ASN A 292 -1.68 -6.29 18.98
C ASN A 292 -2.38 -6.89 17.75
N TYR A 293 -2.79 -6.01 16.85
CA TYR A 293 -3.32 -6.32 15.53
C TYR A 293 -2.19 -6.41 14.49
N TRP A 294 -0.97 -6.00 14.84
CA TRP A 294 0.26 -6.17 14.06
C TRP A 294 0.73 -7.64 13.98
N ALA A 295 -0.05 -8.46 13.29
CA ALA A 295 0.34 -9.79 12.84
C ALA A 295 0.88 -9.69 11.40
N SER A 296 2.19 -9.48 11.24
CA SER A 296 2.82 -9.33 9.92
C SER A 296 3.18 -10.70 9.31
N SER A 297 2.18 -11.53 8.97
CA SER A 297 2.45 -12.87 8.41
C SER A 297 3.36 -12.87 7.17
N GLY A 298 3.32 -11.79 6.35
CA GLY A 298 4.17 -11.64 5.16
C GLY A 298 5.49 -10.88 5.35
N ALA A 299 5.53 -9.74 6.06
CA ALA A 299 6.81 -9.05 6.27
C ALA A 299 7.70 -9.78 7.28
N THR A 300 7.11 -10.49 8.25
CA THR A 300 7.86 -11.29 9.23
C THR A 300 8.57 -12.48 8.60
N SER A 301 8.02 -13.06 7.51
CA SER A 301 8.70 -14.14 6.78
C SER A 301 9.88 -13.63 5.93
N LEU A 302 9.89 -12.35 5.56
CA LEU A 302 10.96 -11.70 4.82
C LEU A 302 12.05 -11.10 5.71
N LEU A 303 11.76 -10.81 6.99
CA LEU A 303 12.75 -10.28 7.95
C LEU A 303 14.09 -11.05 7.93
N PRO A 304 14.12 -12.39 7.94
CA PRO A 304 15.39 -13.13 7.89
C PRO A 304 16.16 -12.98 6.59
N LYS A 305 15.52 -12.56 5.48
CA LYS A 305 16.21 -12.33 4.20
C LYS A 305 16.95 -10.98 4.17
N PHE A 306 16.52 -10.00 4.96
CA PHE A 306 17.02 -8.61 4.92
C PHE A 306 17.67 -8.13 6.23
N VAL A 307 17.45 -8.81 7.35
CA VAL A 307 17.98 -8.42 8.66
C VAL A 307 18.74 -9.59 9.29
N ASP A 308 20.05 -9.57 9.12
CA ASP A 308 20.98 -10.47 9.81
C ASP A 308 21.16 -10.01 11.28
N ASP A 309 21.33 -10.96 12.18
CA ASP A 309 21.63 -10.72 13.62
C ASP A 309 20.71 -9.70 14.31
N MET A 310 19.39 -9.82 14.06
CA MET A 310 18.35 -8.99 14.67
C MET A 310 18.53 -8.77 16.19
N GLU A 311 19.05 -9.76 16.92
CA GLU A 311 19.22 -9.69 18.37
C GLU A 311 20.21 -8.61 18.82
N MET A 312 21.28 -8.36 18.06
CA MET A 312 22.34 -7.41 18.44
C MET A 312 22.00 -5.96 18.04
N LYS A 313 20.97 -5.76 17.20
CA LYS A 313 20.66 -4.45 16.59
C LYS A 313 19.34 -3.81 17.07
N MET A 314 18.59 -4.43 17.99
CA MET A 314 17.29 -3.86 18.42
C MET A 314 17.42 -2.49 19.08
N GLU A 315 18.41 -2.31 19.96
CA GLU A 315 18.68 -1.00 20.59
C GLU A 315 19.21 0.01 19.56
N TYR A 316 19.90 -0.46 18.53
CA TYR A 316 20.38 0.37 17.44
C TYR A 316 19.24 0.90 16.55
N PHE A 317 18.20 0.10 16.31
CA PHE A 317 17.08 0.50 15.44
C PHE A 317 16.18 1.58 16.05
N ASP A 318 16.23 1.78 17.37
CA ASP A 318 15.61 2.93 18.02
C ASP A 318 16.63 4.08 17.98
N HIS A 319 16.49 5.01 17.02
CA HIS A 319 17.45 6.07 16.66
C HIS A 319 18.58 5.67 15.70
N CYS A 320 18.29 4.85 14.68
CA CYS A 320 19.23 4.64 13.58
C CYS A 320 19.17 5.77 12.54
N PHE A 321 20.24 5.90 11.75
CA PHE A 321 20.39 6.93 10.74
C PHE A 321 20.43 6.34 9.35
N ILE A 322 19.83 7.03 8.38
CA ILE A 322 19.87 6.64 6.97
C ILE A 322 19.92 7.88 6.09
N GLU A 323 20.78 7.86 5.07
CA GLU A 323 20.85 8.94 4.11
C GLU A 323 19.51 9.12 3.38
N ARG A 324 19.16 10.38 3.10
CA ARG A 324 17.92 10.73 2.40
C ARG A 324 17.79 10.01 1.06
N ASP A 325 18.84 10.05 0.25
CA ASP A 325 18.81 9.46 -1.08
C ASP A 325 18.66 7.94 -0.99
N THR A 326 19.29 7.32 0.01
CA THR A 326 19.11 5.89 0.29
C THR A 326 17.65 5.55 0.61
N LEU A 327 17.01 6.31 1.51
CA LEU A 327 15.63 6.03 1.90
C LEU A 327 14.60 6.37 0.80
N GLU A 328 14.80 7.49 0.10
CA GLU A 328 13.85 7.99 -0.89
C GLU A 328 14.00 7.32 -2.26
N THR A 329 15.18 6.82 -2.64
CA THR A 329 15.49 6.41 -4.01
C THR A 329 16.07 5.01 -4.18
N SER A 330 16.76 4.45 -3.18
CA SER A 330 17.49 3.18 -3.34
C SER A 330 16.61 1.93 -3.38
N ASP A 331 17.20 0.85 -3.93
CA ASP A 331 16.67 -0.51 -3.84
C ASP A 331 16.73 -1.02 -2.39
N VAL A 332 15.71 -1.77 -1.98
CA VAL A 332 15.70 -2.52 -0.73
C VAL A 332 16.88 -3.50 -0.62
N VAL A 333 17.34 -4.05 -1.74
CA VAL A 333 18.50 -4.96 -1.80
C VAL A 333 19.81 -4.27 -1.38
N ASN A 334 19.94 -2.98 -1.69
CA ASN A 334 21.18 -2.21 -1.47
C ASN A 334 21.09 -1.25 -0.28
N GLY A 335 19.91 -1.01 0.29
CA GLY A 335 19.70 -0.03 1.35
C GLY A 335 19.77 -0.57 2.77
N GLY A 336 20.12 -1.85 2.96
CA GLY A 336 20.33 -2.44 4.28
C GLY A 336 19.04 -2.73 5.07
N ALA A 337 19.24 -3.12 6.33
CA ALA A 337 18.16 -3.52 7.23
C ALA A 337 17.26 -2.32 7.58
N GLU A 338 17.84 -1.14 7.73
CA GLU A 338 17.17 0.11 8.09
C GLU A 338 16.14 0.48 7.03
N LEU A 339 16.50 0.40 5.74
CA LEU A 339 15.58 0.66 4.63
C LEU A 339 14.44 -0.36 4.61
N PHE A 340 14.75 -1.66 4.73
CA PHE A 340 13.73 -2.70 4.73
C PHE A 340 12.76 -2.52 5.91
N LEU A 341 13.27 -2.25 7.12
CA LEU A 341 12.45 -2.05 8.31
C LEU A 341 11.58 -0.81 8.20
N TYR A 342 12.06 0.29 7.61
CA TYR A 342 11.24 1.45 7.31
C TYR A 342 10.12 1.11 6.31
N GLN A 343 10.47 0.51 5.17
CA GLN A 343 9.51 0.18 4.10
C GLN A 343 8.42 -0.78 4.59
N SER A 344 8.79 -1.78 5.38
CA SER A 344 7.87 -2.76 5.97
C SER A 344 7.06 -2.24 7.16
N GLY A 345 7.36 -1.02 7.65
CA GLY A 345 6.61 -0.34 8.72
C GLY A 345 7.05 -0.70 10.13
N TYR A 346 8.21 -1.33 10.30
CA TYR A 346 8.84 -1.52 11.62
C TYR A 346 9.51 -0.24 12.12
N LEU A 347 10.00 0.60 11.20
CA LEU A 347 10.56 1.90 11.50
C LEU A 347 9.81 3.02 10.79
N THR A 348 9.96 4.23 11.30
CA THR A 348 9.41 5.45 10.73
C THR A 348 10.33 6.62 10.94
N ILE A 349 10.10 7.72 10.22
CA ILE A 349 10.88 8.95 10.36
C ILE A 349 10.55 9.57 11.72
N LYS A 350 11.59 9.85 12.52
CA LYS A 350 11.52 10.57 13.80
C LYS A 350 12.15 11.94 13.72
N GLY A 351 13.03 12.16 12.74
CA GLY A 351 13.69 13.43 12.52
C GLY A 351 14.40 13.46 11.18
N TYR A 352 14.88 14.64 10.81
CA TYR A 352 15.67 14.87 9.62
C TYR A 352 16.65 15.99 9.90
N ASP A 353 17.93 15.73 9.67
CA ASP A 353 19.01 16.69 9.83
C ASP A 353 20.04 16.53 8.71
N ASP A 354 20.43 17.65 8.11
CA ASP A 354 21.45 17.75 7.04
C ASP A 354 21.57 16.56 6.05
N GLY A 355 20.47 16.21 5.35
CA GLY A 355 20.51 15.12 4.37
C GLY A 355 20.35 13.71 4.95
N VAL A 356 20.19 13.57 6.26
CA VAL A 356 20.08 12.29 6.97
C VAL A 356 18.73 12.20 7.71
N TYR A 357 18.08 11.06 7.58
CA TYR A 357 16.90 10.71 8.35
C TYR A 357 17.29 10.03 9.66
N ILE A 358 16.57 10.39 10.73
CA ILE A 358 16.57 9.67 12.00
C ILE A 358 15.34 8.77 12.00
N LEU A 359 15.56 7.46 12.15
CA LEU A 359 14.50 6.46 12.20
C LEU A 359 14.32 5.91 13.62
N GLY A 360 13.13 5.42 13.91
CA GLY A 360 12.82 4.74 15.17
C GLY A 360 11.48 4.01 15.10
N PHE A 361 11.11 3.33 16.18
CA PHE A 361 9.84 2.60 16.23
C PHE A 361 8.64 3.57 16.20
N PRO A 362 7.59 3.30 15.41
CA PRO A 362 6.43 4.17 15.36
C PRO A 362 5.70 4.23 16.70
N ASN A 363 5.40 3.07 17.28
CA ASN A 363 4.58 2.93 18.47
C ASN A 363 4.89 1.65 19.27
N PHE A 364 4.17 1.49 20.38
CA PHE A 364 4.29 0.36 21.28
C PHE A 364 3.92 -0.98 20.61
N GLU A 365 2.91 -1.00 19.74
CA GLU A 365 2.45 -2.22 19.07
C GLU A 365 3.56 -2.85 18.22
N VAL A 366 4.15 -2.05 17.33
CA VAL A 366 5.20 -2.49 16.40
C VAL A 366 6.46 -2.89 17.14
N ARG A 367 6.86 -2.09 18.14
CA ARG A 367 7.99 -2.42 19.02
C ARG A 367 7.76 -3.81 19.63
N LYS A 368 6.63 -4.03 20.31
CA LYS A 368 6.31 -5.32 20.94
C LYS A 368 6.30 -6.48 19.94
N ALA A 369 5.80 -6.28 18.73
CA ALA A 369 5.77 -7.31 17.70
C ALA A 369 7.18 -7.74 17.27
N LEU A 370 8.09 -6.79 17.05
CA LEU A 370 9.46 -7.10 16.66
C LEU A 370 10.23 -7.83 17.77
N TYR A 371 10.02 -7.46 19.04
CA TYR A 371 10.58 -8.18 20.19
C TYR A 371 10.02 -9.61 20.34
N ARG A 372 8.78 -9.90 19.90
CA ARG A 372 8.24 -11.27 19.89
C ARG A 372 8.89 -12.16 18.84
N VAL A 373 9.18 -11.61 17.65
CA VAL A 373 9.92 -12.35 16.59
C VAL A 373 11.28 -12.81 17.11
N ARG A 374 11.95 -11.99 17.93
CA ARG A 374 13.18 -12.37 18.65
C ARG A 374 12.97 -13.57 19.57
N ALA A 375 11.92 -13.58 20.38
CA ALA A 375 11.68 -14.66 21.36
C ALA A 375 11.44 -16.03 20.71
N LEU A 376 10.79 -16.07 19.54
CA LEU A 376 10.49 -17.31 18.82
C LEU A 376 11.74 -18.00 18.24
N LYS A 377 12.81 -17.25 17.91
CA LYS A 377 14.10 -17.83 17.47
C LYS A 377 14.84 -18.61 18.58
N LYS A 378 14.45 -18.47 19.86
CA LYS A 378 15.07 -19.18 20.98
C LYS A 378 14.54 -20.60 21.21
N VAL A 379 13.51 -21.05 20.49
CA VAL A 379 12.94 -22.39 20.62
C VAL A 379 13.34 -23.24 19.40
N PRO A 380 14.26 -24.23 19.51
CA PRO A 380 14.86 -24.90 18.36
C PRO A 380 13.93 -25.75 17.49
N ASN A 381 12.62 -25.77 17.72
CA ASN A 381 11.68 -26.68 17.04
C ASN A 381 10.31 -26.10 16.70
N PHE A 382 10.12 -24.77 16.75
CA PHE A 382 8.83 -24.19 16.35
C PHE A 382 8.75 -24.01 14.84
N LYS A 383 8.12 -24.97 14.14
CA LYS A 383 7.74 -24.82 12.73
C LYS A 383 6.81 -23.60 12.61
N LEU A 384 7.23 -22.58 11.86
CA LEU A 384 6.45 -21.38 11.53
C LEU A 384 5.08 -21.68 10.86
N HIS A 385 4.85 -22.93 10.43
CA HIS A 385 3.67 -23.30 9.65
C HIS A 385 2.35 -23.43 10.44
N SER A 386 2.37 -23.55 11.77
CA SER A 386 1.13 -23.85 12.53
C SER A 386 0.39 -22.64 13.11
N LEU A 387 0.89 -21.41 12.94
CA LEU A 387 0.27 -20.20 13.51
C LEU A 387 -0.49 -19.33 12.50
N PHE A 388 -0.49 -19.68 11.21
CA PHE A 388 -1.11 -18.88 10.14
C PHE A 388 -2.33 -19.53 9.48
N LEU A 389 -2.89 -20.59 10.07
CA LEU A 389 -4.05 -21.31 9.52
C LEU A 389 -5.35 -21.19 10.32
N ASN A 390 -5.38 -20.37 11.37
CA ASN A 390 -6.63 -20.02 12.04
C ASN A 390 -6.63 -18.51 12.27
N PHE A 391 -7.01 -17.75 11.24
CA PHE A 391 -7.78 -16.49 11.29
C PHE A 391 -8.07 -16.05 9.86
#